data_AF-A0A3S5EMM3-F1
#
_entry.id   AF-A0A3S5EMM3-F1
#
_cell.length_a   1.000
_cell.length_b   1.000
_cell.length_c   1.000
_cell.angle_alpha   90.00
_cell.angle_beta   90.00
_cell.angle_gamma   90.00
#
_symmetry.space_group_name_H-M   'P 1'
#
loop_
_entity.id
_entity.type
_entity.pdbx_description
1 polymer ?
#
loop_
_entity_poly.entity_id
_entity_poly.type
_entity_poly.pdbx_seq_one_letter_code
_entity_poly.pdbx_strand_id
1 'polypeptide(L)'
;MSNKSGKTKFLTFQNRILSQGNRIVSSVQDDETSSSYEVELVNLCEFLEQKEERIYLLKLDVEGAEFEILLTLIEKKLYEKIDYIVCETHEYMFKDGVEKLKVIEKELEKRGVKNIFLDWC
;
A
#
# COMPACT_ATOMS: atom_id res chain seq x y z
N MET A 1 -2.92 -3.93 -6.27
CA MET A 1 -2.34 -2.60 -6.56
C MET A 1 -0.92 -2.55 -6.02
N SER A 2 -0.01 -1.82 -6.66
CA SER A 2 1.41 -1.70 -6.27
C SER A 2 1.97 -0.33 -6.69
N ASN A 3 3.25 -0.07 -6.41
CA ASN A 3 3.99 1.07 -6.95
C ASN A 3 4.71 0.77 -8.28
N LYS A 4 4.47 -0.40 -8.89
CA LYS A 4 5.12 -0.89 -10.10
C LYS A 4 4.18 -1.74 -10.94
N SER A 5 4.35 -1.68 -12.25
CA SER A 5 3.61 -2.52 -13.22
C SER A 5 4.34 -3.85 -13.44
N GLY A 6 3.63 -4.88 -13.92
CA GLY A 6 4.21 -6.19 -14.23
C GLY A 6 3.36 -7.35 -13.76
N LYS A 7 3.98 -8.51 -13.52
CA LYS A 7 3.31 -9.69 -12.96
C LYS A 7 3.90 -10.07 -11.62
N THR A 8 3.08 -10.65 -10.76
CA THR A 8 3.51 -11.20 -9.46
C THR A 8 2.66 -12.41 -9.07
N LYS A 9 3.01 -13.05 -7.96
CA LYS A 9 2.17 -14.04 -7.30
C LYS A 9 1.23 -13.36 -6.31
N PHE A 10 -0.07 -13.56 -6.51
CA PHE A 10 -1.09 -13.33 -5.50
C PHE A 10 -1.15 -14.55 -4.57
N LEU A 11 -0.82 -14.35 -3.30
CA LEU A 11 -0.72 -15.40 -2.28
C LEU A 11 -2.05 -15.53 -1.55
N THR A 12 -2.60 -16.73 -1.48
CA THR A 12 -3.85 -16.98 -0.75
C THR A 12 -3.60 -17.51 0.65
N PHE A 13 -4.24 -16.90 1.63
CA PHE A 13 -4.16 -17.28 3.04
C PHE A 13 -5.18 -18.37 3.37
N GLN A 14 -4.73 -19.51 3.93
CA GLN A 14 -5.59 -20.58 4.47
C GLN A 14 -6.77 -21.04 3.55
N ASN A 15 -6.55 -21.15 2.24
CA ASN A 15 -7.57 -21.48 1.21
C ASN A 15 -8.79 -20.55 1.19
N ARG A 16 -8.67 -19.34 1.76
CA ARG A 16 -9.73 -18.34 1.74
C ARG A 16 -9.65 -17.52 0.47
N ILE A 17 -10.52 -17.83 -0.48
CA ILE A 17 -10.65 -17.06 -1.74
C ILE A 17 -11.21 -15.66 -1.48
N LEU A 18 -11.98 -15.48 -0.40
CA LEU A 18 -12.54 -14.20 0.05
C LEU A 18 -12.21 -14.03 1.54
N SER A 19 -11.08 -13.40 1.87
CA SER A 19 -10.70 -13.06 3.24
C SER A 19 -9.46 -12.16 3.27
N GLN A 20 -9.41 -11.37 4.34
CA GLN A 20 -8.24 -10.70 4.90
C GLN A 20 -6.98 -11.58 4.86
N GLY A 21 -5.82 -10.98 4.57
CA GLY A 21 -4.50 -11.62 4.55
C GLY A 21 -4.02 -12.12 3.19
N ASN A 22 -4.86 -12.03 2.14
CA ASN A 22 -4.45 -12.30 0.77
C ASN A 22 -3.61 -11.13 0.24
N ARG A 23 -2.44 -11.41 -0.33
CA ARG A 23 -1.43 -10.37 -0.56
C ARG A 23 -0.57 -10.62 -1.79
N ILE A 24 0.12 -9.57 -2.23
CA ILE A 24 1.10 -9.61 -3.33
C ILE A 24 2.54 -9.41 -2.86
N VAL A 25 2.73 -9.27 -1.55
CA VAL A 25 4.02 -9.05 -0.89
C VAL A 25 4.31 -10.20 0.07
N SER A 26 5.59 -10.49 0.28
CA SER A 26 6.01 -11.43 1.33
C SER A 26 5.72 -10.86 2.72
N SER A 27 5.36 -11.74 3.65
CA SER A 27 5.07 -11.39 5.03
C SER A 27 5.53 -12.48 6.01
N VAL A 28 5.38 -12.22 7.30
CA VAL A 28 5.59 -13.24 8.35
C VAL A 28 4.59 -14.39 8.29
N GLN A 29 3.52 -14.26 7.50
CA GLN A 29 2.48 -15.28 7.28
C GLN A 29 2.72 -16.09 6.00
N ASP A 30 3.93 -16.03 5.41
CA ASP A 30 4.26 -16.78 4.19
C ASP A 30 4.10 -18.30 4.38
N ASP A 31 4.37 -18.81 5.57
CA ASP A 31 4.16 -20.23 5.92
C ASP A 31 2.67 -20.65 5.96
N GLU A 32 1.75 -19.68 6.04
CA GLU A 32 0.30 -19.90 5.99
C GLU A 32 -0.28 -19.77 4.57
N THR A 33 0.59 -19.61 3.57
CA THR A 33 0.21 -19.55 2.17
C THR A 33 -0.26 -20.93 1.70
N SER A 34 -1.50 -20.96 1.23
CA SER A 34 -2.19 -22.18 0.79
C SER A 34 -2.06 -22.42 -0.72
N SER A 35 -2.08 -21.35 -1.52
CA SER A 35 -1.92 -21.39 -2.96
C SER A 35 -1.41 -20.04 -3.48
N SER A 36 -1.03 -19.97 -4.76
CA SER A 36 -0.64 -18.72 -5.40
C SER A 36 -1.10 -18.67 -6.86
N TYR A 37 -1.50 -17.48 -7.31
CA TYR A 37 -1.92 -17.23 -8.70
C TYR A 37 -1.03 -16.15 -9.32
N GLU A 38 -0.65 -16.32 -10.59
CA GLU A 38 -0.01 -15.22 -11.32
C GLU A 38 -1.07 -14.16 -11.64
N VAL A 39 -0.79 -12.91 -11.27
CA VAL A 39 -1.67 -11.76 -11.50
C VAL A 39 -0.90 -10.59 -12.08
N GLU A 40 -1.62 -9.72 -12.80
CA GLU A 40 -1.08 -8.44 -13.26
C GLU A 40 -1.14 -7.38 -12.16
N LEU A 41 -0.09 -6.57 -12.11
CA LEU A 41 0.05 -5.45 -11.21
C LEU A 41 -0.34 -4.16 -11.91
N VAL A 42 -1.26 -3.44 -11.27
CA VAL A 42 -1.57 -2.05 -11.61
C VAL A 42 -0.75 -1.14 -10.70
N ASN A 43 0.09 -0.29 -11.33
CA ASN A 43 0.82 0.76 -10.65
C ASN A 43 -0.12 1.92 -10.28
N LEU A 44 -0.45 2.05 -8.99
CA LEU A 44 -1.34 3.09 -8.50
C LEU A 44 -0.76 4.48 -8.72
N CYS A 45 0.55 4.66 -8.57
CA CYS A 45 1.18 5.98 -8.73
C CYS A 45 1.13 6.44 -10.19
N GLU A 46 1.40 5.56 -11.16
CA GLU A 46 1.24 5.87 -12.59
C GLU A 46 -0.22 6.17 -12.95
N PHE A 47 -1.16 5.37 -12.42
CA PHE A 47 -2.59 5.61 -12.61
C PHE A 47 -3.01 6.98 -12.06
N LEU A 48 -2.54 7.32 -10.86
CA LEU A 48 -2.80 8.62 -10.24
C LEU A 48 -2.16 9.74 -11.06
N GLU A 49 -0.93 9.61 -11.55
CA GLU A 49 -0.26 10.63 -12.38
C GLU A 49 -1.10 11.05 -13.59
N GLN A 50 -1.79 10.11 -14.23
CA GLN A 50 -2.64 10.35 -15.41
C GLN A 50 -3.96 11.08 -15.08
N LYS A 51 -4.31 11.23 -13.80
CA LYS A 51 -5.54 11.90 -13.36
C LYS A 51 -5.35 13.42 -13.34
N GLU A 52 -6.17 14.11 -14.12
CA GLU A 52 -6.25 15.58 -14.15
C GLU A 52 -7.19 16.11 -13.06
N GLU A 53 -8.22 15.33 -12.71
CA GLU A 53 -9.17 15.70 -11.66
C GLU A 53 -8.54 15.65 -10.26
N ARG A 54 -8.95 16.59 -9.41
CA ARG A 54 -8.66 16.55 -7.98
C ARG A 54 -9.46 15.41 -7.35
N ILE A 55 -8.77 14.54 -6.61
CA ILE A 55 -9.40 13.41 -5.92
C ILE A 55 -9.76 13.86 -4.51
N TYR A 56 -11.02 13.72 -4.12
CA TYR A 56 -11.43 14.08 -2.76
C TYR A 56 -10.88 13.08 -1.73
N LEU A 57 -11.02 11.78 -1.98
CA LEU A 57 -10.62 10.74 -1.03
C LEU A 57 -9.94 9.56 -1.74
N LEU A 58 -8.80 9.14 -1.21
CA LEU A 58 -8.15 7.88 -1.52
C LEU A 58 -8.12 7.01 -0.25
N LYS A 59 -8.85 5.88 -0.26
CA LYS A 59 -8.67 4.82 0.74
C LYS A 59 -7.61 3.84 0.25
N LEU A 60 -6.62 3.53 1.08
CA LEU A 60 -5.57 2.56 0.80
C LEU A 60 -5.61 1.43 1.84
N ASP A 61 -5.89 0.23 1.35
CA ASP A 61 -6.01 -1.01 2.12
C ASP A 61 -5.71 -2.13 1.10
N VAL A 62 -4.44 -2.56 1.09
CA VAL A 62 -3.83 -3.40 0.04
C VAL A 62 -2.90 -4.47 0.62
N GLU A 63 -3.12 -4.83 1.89
CA GLU A 63 -2.57 -6.02 2.55
C GLU A 63 -1.03 -6.08 2.50
N GLY A 64 -0.39 -4.98 2.90
CA GLY A 64 1.06 -4.84 3.06
C GLY A 64 1.78 -4.09 1.94
N ALA A 65 1.12 -3.86 0.80
CA ALA A 65 1.71 -3.09 -0.30
C ALA A 65 1.70 -1.56 -0.05
N GLU A 66 1.11 -1.10 1.06
CA GLU A 66 0.96 0.31 1.42
C GLU A 66 2.31 1.01 1.52
N PHE A 67 3.31 0.37 2.12
CA PHE A 67 4.59 1.00 2.42
C PHE A 67 5.29 1.52 1.17
N GLU A 68 5.41 0.67 0.14
CA GLU A 68 6.02 1.03 -1.14
C GLU A 68 5.19 2.06 -1.92
N ILE A 69 3.86 1.95 -1.85
CA ILE A 69 2.94 2.89 -2.49
C ILE A 69 3.04 4.28 -1.85
N LEU A 70 2.98 4.37 -0.52
CA LEU A 70 3.03 5.63 0.22
C LEU A 70 4.38 6.34 0.00
N LEU A 71 5.50 5.62 0.04
CA LEU A 71 6.81 6.20 -0.25
C LEU A 71 6.87 6.80 -1.66
N THR A 72 6.42 6.05 -2.66
CA THR A 72 6.40 6.51 -4.06
C THR A 72 5.43 7.70 -4.25
N LEU A 73 4.27 7.66 -3.60
CA LEU A 73 3.25 8.71 -3.61
C LEU A 73 3.79 10.02 -3.00
N ILE A 74 4.50 9.93 -1.86
CA ILE A 74 5.14 11.06 -1.18
C ILE A 74 6.31 11.61 -2.00
N GLU A 75 7.15 10.74 -2.55
CA GLU A 75 8.29 11.13 -3.39
C GLU A 75 7.84 11.94 -4.61
N LYS A 76 6.84 11.43 -5.32
CA LYS A 76 6.23 12.05 -6.51
C LYS A 76 5.28 13.20 -6.20
N LYS A 77 5.06 13.54 -4.92
CA LYS A 77 4.12 14.58 -4.46
C LYS A 77 2.69 14.42 -4.95
N LEU A 78 2.25 13.18 -5.21
CA LEU A 78 0.90 12.91 -5.71
C LEU A 78 -0.19 13.24 -4.67
N TYR A 79 0.19 13.35 -3.40
CA TYR A 79 -0.70 13.81 -2.33
C TYR A 79 -1.20 15.25 -2.55
N GLU A 80 -0.53 16.10 -3.31
CA GLU A 80 -0.94 17.51 -3.50
C GLU A 80 -2.27 17.65 -4.25
N LYS A 81 -2.64 16.64 -5.05
CA LYS A 81 -3.91 16.58 -5.80
C LYS A 81 -4.99 15.72 -5.15
N ILE A 82 -4.78 15.28 -3.92
CA ILE A 82 -5.73 14.44 -3.18
C ILE A 82 -6.09 15.16 -1.88
N ASP A 83 -7.37 15.38 -1.58
CA ASP A 83 -7.74 16.10 -0.35
C ASP A 83 -7.50 15.25 0.90
N TYR A 84 -7.81 13.96 0.84
CA TYR A 84 -7.64 13.02 1.95
C TYR A 84 -7.11 11.67 1.46
N ILE A 85 -6.08 11.17 2.11
CA ILE A 85 -5.57 9.80 1.94
C ILE A 85 -5.68 9.12 3.30
N VAL A 86 -6.52 8.09 3.39
CA VAL A 86 -6.64 7.25 4.59
C VAL A 86 -6.05 5.88 4.30
N CYS A 87 -5.17 5.41 5.17
CA CYS A 87 -4.41 4.19 4.97
C CYS A 87 -4.53 3.26 6.16
N GLU A 88 -4.93 2.02 5.91
CA GLU A 88 -4.80 0.92 6.87
C GLU A 88 -3.40 0.35 6.74
N THR A 89 -2.54 0.64 7.72
CA THR A 89 -1.18 0.14 7.69
C THR A 89 -1.18 -1.30 8.21
N HIS A 90 -0.66 -2.20 7.39
CA HIS A 90 -0.55 -3.61 7.71
C HIS A 90 0.84 -3.93 8.32
N GLU A 91 1.36 -3.10 9.23
CA GLU A 91 2.72 -3.25 9.76
C GLU A 91 2.96 -4.59 10.47
N TYR A 92 1.92 -5.17 11.08
CA TYR A 92 2.00 -6.46 11.77
C TYR A 92 2.40 -7.61 10.85
N MET A 93 2.25 -7.45 9.52
CA MET A 93 2.64 -8.44 8.52
C MET A 93 4.17 -8.53 8.34
N PHE A 94 4.95 -7.59 8.88
CA PHE A 94 6.39 -7.50 8.66
C PHE A 94 7.17 -7.51 9.96
N LYS A 95 8.33 -8.17 9.97
CA LYS A 95 9.24 -8.14 11.14
C LYS A 95 9.75 -6.73 11.44
N ASP A 96 9.91 -5.92 10.39
CA ASP A 96 10.38 -4.54 10.41
C ASP A 96 9.24 -3.53 10.15
N GLY A 97 7.98 -3.92 10.37
CA GLY A 97 6.82 -3.09 10.04
C GLY A 97 6.80 -1.75 10.79
N VAL A 98 7.20 -1.76 12.07
CA VAL A 98 7.30 -0.54 12.89
C VAL A 98 8.37 0.39 12.33
N GLU A 99 9.50 -0.14 11.88
CA GLU A 99 10.56 0.63 11.24
C GLU A 99 10.10 1.23 9.92
N LYS A 100 9.40 0.45 9.08
CA LYS A 100 8.82 0.93 7.82
C LYS A 100 7.82 2.07 8.06
N LEU A 101 6.95 1.94 9.06
CA LEU A 101 5.99 2.98 9.42
C LEU A 101 6.71 4.27 9.85
N LYS A 102 7.73 4.17 10.70
CA LYS A 102 8.56 5.31 11.12
C LYS A 102 9.25 6.01 9.95
N VAL A 103 9.64 5.29 8.91
CA VAL A 103 10.21 5.90 7.69
C VAL A 103 9.18 6.79 7.00
N ILE A 104 7.93 6.31 6.89
CA ILE A 104 6.84 7.09 6.28
C ILE A 104 6.52 8.31 7.13
N GLU A 105 6.35 8.15 8.45
CA GLU A 105 6.09 9.26 9.38
C GLU A 105 7.15 10.37 9.26
N LYS A 106 8.44 9.98 9.19
CA LYS A 106 9.54 10.93 8.99
C LYS A 106 9.47 11.66 7.65
N GLU A 107 9.12 10.98 6.56
CA GLU A 107 8.97 11.64 5.26
C GLU A 107 7.75 12.58 5.22
N LEU A 108 6.66 12.23 5.90
CA LEU A 108 5.51 13.13 6.08
C LEU A 108 5.89 14.38 6.86
N GLU A 109 6.56 14.23 8.00
CA GLU A 109 7.02 15.34 8.85
C GLU A 109 8.00 16.25 8.09
N LYS A 110 9.04 15.65 7.49
CA LYS A 110 10.07 16.37 6.71
C LYS A 110 9.49 17.21 5.59
N ARG A 111 8.39 16.76 4.96
CA ARG A 111 7.74 17.45 3.83
C ARG A 111 6.54 18.28 4.24
N GLY A 112 6.15 18.26 5.53
CA GLY A 112 4.98 18.97 6.04
C GLY A 112 3.65 18.48 5.45
N VAL A 113 3.55 17.18 5.13
CA VAL A 113 2.34 16.56 4.56
C VAL A 113 1.30 16.37 5.68
N LYS A 114 0.06 16.80 5.43
CA LYS A 114 -1.01 16.83 6.45
C LYS A 114 -2.29 16.09 6.05
N ASN A 115 -2.34 15.57 4.83
CA ASN A 115 -3.52 14.93 4.25
C ASN A 115 -3.38 13.42 4.10
N ILE A 116 -2.39 12.81 4.77
CA ILE A 116 -2.19 11.36 4.84
C ILE A 116 -2.40 10.91 6.28
N PHE A 117 -3.37 10.04 6.50
CA PHE A 117 -3.77 9.51 7.80
C PHE A 117 -3.45 8.02 7.83
N LEU A 118 -2.59 7.60 8.75
CA LEU A 118 -2.04 6.24 8.85
C LEU A 118 -2.75 5.38 9.92
N ASP A 119 -3.68 5.97 10.65
CA ASP A 119 -4.38 5.40 11.80
C ASP A 119 -5.78 4.86 11.44
N TRP A 120 -6.03 4.56 10.17
CA TRP A 120 -7.30 4.01 9.72
C TRP A 120 -7.32 2.49 9.96
N CYS A 121 -7.81 2.07 11.13
CA CYS A 121 -7.94 0.67 11.52
C CYS A 121 -9.25 0.38 12.28
#